data_AF-N2A748-F1
#
_entry.id   AF-N2A748-F1
#
_cell.length_a   1.000
_cell.length_b   1.000
_cell.length_c   1.000
_cell.angle_alpha   90.00
_cell.angle_beta   90.00
_cell.angle_gamma   90.00
#
_symmetry.space_group_name_H-M   'P 1'
#
loop_
_entity.id
_entity.type
_entity.pdbx_description
1 polymer ?
#
loop_
_entity_poly.entity_id
_entity_poly.type
_entity_poly.pdbx_seq_one_letter_code
_entity_poly.pdbx_strand_id
1 'polypeptide(L)'
;MLTFEEARKIGLDACAEKLGREFVRKHAKTSSTAYGDAEDYAYCFIGVSDQPSKPYREGDKIVLSSAPEDQFPYMASCNVWYDTGKIDFLECILPAV
;
A
#
# COMPACT_ATOMS: atom_id res chain seq x y z
N MET A 1 -21.51 -4.01 7.89
CA MET A 1 -20.24 -4.74 8.06
C MET A 1 -19.74 -5.12 6.68
N LEU A 2 -18.51 -4.74 6.37
CA LEU A 2 -17.84 -5.06 5.11
C LEU A 2 -17.26 -6.47 5.17
N THR A 3 -17.19 -7.13 4.03
CA THR A 3 -16.35 -8.31 3.83
C THR A 3 -14.88 -7.90 3.70
N PHE A 4 -13.96 -8.84 3.93
CA PHE A 4 -12.53 -8.63 3.67
C PHE A 4 -12.27 -8.14 2.23
N GLU A 5 -12.96 -8.70 1.23
CA GLU A 5 -12.79 -8.34 -0.17
C GLU A 5 -13.24 -6.90 -0.48
N GLU A 6 -14.34 -6.44 0.12
CA GLU A 6 -14.81 -5.06 0.01
C GLU A 6 -13.84 -4.10 0.71
N ALA A 7 -13.42 -4.42 1.94
CA ALA A 7 -12.49 -3.61 2.70
C ALA A 7 -11.10 -3.53 2.03
N ARG A 8 -10.61 -4.64 1.47
CA ARG A 8 -9.38 -4.69 0.67
C ARG A 8 -9.45 -3.76 -0.53
N LYS A 9 -10.56 -3.81 -1.28
CA LYS A 9 -10.74 -2.94 -2.45
C LYS A 9 -10.72 -1.47 -2.05
N ILE A 10 -11.50 -1.10 -1.02
CA ILE A 10 -11.56 0.26 -0.48
C ILE A 10 -10.16 0.73 -0.03
N GLY A 11 -9.43 -0.10 0.70
CA GLY A 11 -8.11 0.26 1.23
C GLY A 11 -7.04 0.43 0.15
N LEU A 12 -7.00 -0.46 -0.85
CA LEU A 12 -6.08 -0.32 -1.98
C LEU A 12 -6.40 0.93 -2.81
N ASP A 13 -7.69 1.21 -3.06
CA ASP A 13 -8.11 2.43 -3.74
C ASP A 13 -7.69 3.69 -2.97
N ALA A 14 -7.90 3.70 -1.65
CA ALA A 14 -7.51 4.83 -0.79
C ALA A 14 -5.99 5.02 -0.74
N CYS A 15 -5.20 3.94 -0.67
CA CYS A 15 -3.74 4.02 -0.76
C CYS A 15 -3.27 4.57 -2.10
N ALA A 16 -3.90 4.15 -3.22
CA ALA A 16 -3.56 4.63 -4.55
C ALA A 16 -3.91 6.11 -4.73
N GLU A 17 -5.04 6.56 -4.17
CA GLU A 17 -5.41 7.97 -4.14
C GLU A 17 -4.43 8.79 -3.31
N LYS A 18 -4.03 8.27 -2.15
CA LYS A 18 -3.07 8.95 -1.26
C LYS A 18 -1.72 9.16 -1.92
N LEU A 19 -1.24 8.18 -2.70
CA LEU A 19 -0.01 8.28 -3.51
C LEU A 19 -0.16 9.07 -4.81
N GLY A 20 -1.39 9.30 -5.26
CA GLY A 20 -1.70 9.78 -6.61
C GLY A 20 -1.83 8.62 -7.60
N ARG A 21 -3.06 8.37 -8.06
CA ARG A 21 -3.38 7.24 -8.97
C ARG A 21 -2.54 7.26 -10.25
N GLU A 22 -2.29 8.46 -10.80
CA GLU A 22 -1.44 8.62 -11.99
C GLU A 22 0.02 8.27 -11.73
N PHE A 23 0.55 8.63 -10.55
CA PHE A 23 1.91 8.30 -10.14
C PHE A 23 2.08 6.78 -10.02
N VAL A 24 1.15 6.09 -9.36
CA VAL A 24 1.15 4.62 -9.25
C VAL A 24 1.07 3.98 -10.63
N ARG A 25 0.17 4.46 -11.50
CA ARG A 25 0.02 3.94 -12.86
C ARG A 25 1.27 4.13 -13.72
N LYS A 26 1.93 5.29 -13.62
CA LYS A 26 3.19 5.58 -14.32
C LYS A 26 4.30 4.61 -13.93
N HIS A 27 4.30 4.15 -12.68
CA HIS A 27 5.29 3.23 -12.13
C HIS A 27 4.74 1.82 -11.90
N ALA A 28 3.74 1.38 -12.67
CA ALA A 28 3.06 0.10 -12.45
C ALA A 28 4.01 -1.12 -12.47
N LYS A 29 5.12 -1.04 -13.22
CA LYS A 29 6.13 -2.11 -13.28
C LYS A 29 6.99 -2.23 -12.02
N THR A 30 7.02 -1.19 -11.20
CA THR A 30 7.83 -1.10 -9.98
C THR A 30 6.97 -0.77 -8.76
N SER A 31 5.65 -0.85 -8.92
CA SER A 31 4.69 -0.79 -7.83
C SER A 31 4.40 -2.19 -7.29
N SER A 32 4.12 -2.29 -6.00
CA SER A 32 3.69 -3.52 -5.37
C SER A 32 2.57 -3.25 -4.38
N THR A 33 1.67 -4.21 -4.23
CA THR A 33 0.55 -4.14 -3.29
C THR A 33 0.61 -5.31 -2.32
N ALA A 34 0.29 -5.07 -1.06
CA ALA A 34 0.11 -6.11 -0.05
C ALA A 34 -1.17 -5.84 0.75
N TYR A 35 -1.79 -6.90 1.24
CA TYR A 35 -2.99 -6.82 2.05
C TYR A 35 -3.08 -7.99 3.02
N GLY A 36 -3.77 -7.79 4.14
CA GLY A 36 -3.94 -8.77 5.19
C GLY A 36 -5.29 -8.64 5.87
N ASP A 37 -5.81 -9.77 6.34
CA ASP A 37 -7.06 -9.87 7.09
C ASP A 37 -6.74 -9.90 8.60
N ALA A 38 -7.39 -9.04 9.37
CA ALA A 38 -7.37 -9.04 10.83
C ALA A 38 -8.82 -9.07 11.35
N GLU A 39 -9.01 -9.36 12.64
CA GLU A 39 -10.34 -9.57 13.23
C GLU A 39 -11.33 -8.43 12.93
N ASP A 40 -10.89 -7.17 13.05
CA ASP A 40 -11.75 -6.00 12.94
C ASP A 40 -11.51 -5.15 11.68
N TYR A 41 -10.46 -5.45 10.90
CA TYR A 41 -10.06 -4.60 9.79
C TYR A 41 -9.25 -5.35 8.72
N ALA A 42 -9.26 -4.83 7.50
CA ALA A 42 -8.31 -5.20 6.46
C ALA A 42 -7.13 -4.23 6.44
N TYR A 43 -5.91 -4.75 6.48
CA TYR A 43 -4.69 -3.99 6.22
C TYR A 43 -4.43 -3.92 4.72
N CYS A 44 -4.06 -2.75 4.21
CA CYS A 44 -3.71 -2.51 2.82
C CYS A 44 -2.41 -1.70 2.71
N PHE A 45 -1.63 -1.97 1.67
CA PHE A 45 -0.36 -1.34 1.38
C PHE A 45 -0.14 -1.20 -0.12
N ILE A 46 0.37 -0.04 -0.55
CA ILE A 46 0.94 0.17 -1.88
C ILE A 46 2.32 0.81 -1.71
N GLY A 47 3.32 0.21 -2.34
CA GLY A 47 4.68 0.74 -2.42
C GLY A 47 5.07 0.96 -3.88
N VAL A 48 5.84 2.01 -4.16
CA VAL A 48 6.38 2.34 -5.49
C VAL A 48 7.88 2.54 -5.38
N SER A 49 8.63 1.83 -6.21
CA SER A 49 10.07 2.02 -6.38
C SER A 49 10.37 2.73 -7.70
N ASP A 50 10.68 4.01 -7.64
CA ASP A 50 11.03 4.81 -8.83
C ASP A 50 12.53 5.13 -8.92
N GLN A 51 13.32 4.76 -7.91
CA GLN A 51 14.75 5.02 -7.86
C GLN A 51 15.54 3.83 -8.44
N PRO A 52 16.26 4.00 -9.56
CA PRO A 52 17.07 2.92 -10.15
C PRO A 52 18.24 2.47 -9.27
N SER A 53 18.61 3.24 -8.24
CA SER A 53 19.73 2.96 -7.33
C SER A 53 19.37 2.03 -6.16
N LYS A 54 18.09 1.87 -5.83
CA LYS A 54 17.65 0.90 -4.82
C LYS A 54 17.20 -0.37 -5.56
N PRO A 55 17.94 -1.50 -5.44
CA PRO A 55 17.63 -2.68 -6.22
C PRO A 55 16.24 -3.22 -5.84
N TYR A 56 15.31 -3.19 -6.79
CA TYR A 56 14.10 -4.01 -6.75
C TYR A 56 14.54 -5.48 -6.75
N ARG A 57 14.40 -6.16 -5.61
CA ARG A 57 14.65 -7.61 -5.53
C ARG A 57 13.40 -8.32 -6.01
N GLU A 58 13.39 -8.68 -7.28
CA GLU A 58 12.38 -9.57 -7.84
C GLU A 58 12.63 -10.99 -7.30
N GLY A 59 11.73 -11.46 -6.43
CA GLY A 59 11.82 -12.79 -5.83
C GLY A 59 11.71 -12.74 -4.30
N ASP A 60 10.75 -13.52 -3.80
CA ASP A 60 10.49 -13.84 -2.39
C ASP A 60 9.83 -12.75 -1.55
N LYS A 61 8.50 -12.80 -1.51
CA LYS A 61 7.60 -12.29 -0.46
C LYS A 61 7.92 -10.87 0.05
N ILE A 62 7.01 -9.93 -0.18
CA ILE A 62 7.04 -8.64 0.51
C ILE A 62 6.93 -8.89 2.02
N VAL A 63 8.06 -8.83 2.72
CA VAL A 63 8.13 -8.91 4.18
C VAL A 63 8.12 -7.48 4.70
N LEU A 64 6.92 -7.01 5.07
CA LEU A 64 6.72 -5.66 5.61
C LEU A 64 7.41 -5.44 6.97
N SER A 65 7.94 -6.49 7.61
CA SER A 65 8.66 -6.41 8.89
C SER A 65 10.12 -5.93 8.78
N SER A 66 10.60 -5.67 7.57
CA SER A 66 11.94 -5.13 7.31
C SER A 66 11.81 -3.81 6.56
N ALA A 67 12.19 -2.70 7.21
CA ALA A 67 12.29 -1.32 6.70
C ALA A 67 11.72 -1.14 5.27
N PRO A 68 10.38 -1.12 5.10
CA PRO A 68 9.76 -1.06 3.78
C PRO A 68 10.19 0.19 2.99
N GLU A 69 10.57 1.28 3.67
CA GLU A 69 11.17 2.50 3.11
C GLU A 69 12.52 2.26 2.38
N ASP A 70 13.21 1.17 2.69
CA ASP A 70 14.43 0.76 2.00
C ASP A 70 14.15 0.12 0.64
N GLN A 71 12.92 -0.35 0.41
CA GLN A 71 12.51 -0.99 -0.85
C GLN A 71 11.59 -0.07 -1.66
N PHE A 72 10.76 0.72 -0.97
CA PHE A 72 9.77 1.61 -1.55
C PHE A 72 10.01 3.06 -1.08
N PRO A 73 10.70 3.89 -1.88
CA PRO A 73 10.84 5.33 -1.59
C PRO A 73 9.49 6.05 -1.48
N TYR A 74 8.42 5.50 -2.04
CA TYR A 74 7.06 5.99 -1.82
C TYR A 74 6.15 4.85 -1.42
N MET A 75 5.34 5.09 -0.40
CA MET A 75 4.38 4.10 0.07
C MET A 75 3.19 4.75 0.77
N ALA A 76 2.08 4.03 0.79
CA ALA A 76 0.94 4.31 1.63
C ALA A 76 0.39 3.00 2.19
N SER A 77 0.08 3.00 3.49
CA SER A 77 -0.63 1.92 4.16
C SER A 77 -1.83 2.43 4.94
N CYS A 78 -2.87 1.59 5.03
CA CYS A 78 -4.06 1.90 5.80
C CYS A 78 -4.76 0.65 6.33
N ASN A 79 -5.52 0.84 7.40
CA ASN A 79 -6.52 -0.12 7.88
C ASN A 79 -7.91 0.32 7.44
N VAL A 80 -8.75 -0.64 7.05
CA VAL A 80 -10.17 -0.42 6.76
C VAL A 80 -11.00 -1.23 7.73
N TRP A 81 -11.68 -0.56 8.66
CA TRP A 81 -12.48 -1.20 9.71
C TRP A 81 -13.77 -1.80 9.15
N TYR A 82 -14.06 -3.07 9.45
CA TYR A 82 -15.19 -3.80 8.86
C TYR A 82 -16.56 -3.23 9.27
N ASP A 83 -16.68 -2.77 10.51
CA ASP A 83 -17.96 -2.29 11.05
C ASP A 83 -18.35 -0.93 10.50
N THR A 84 -17.37 -0.05 10.32
CA THR A 84 -17.60 1.38 10.04
C THR A 84 -17.21 1.78 8.62
N GLY A 85 -16.38 0.98 7.93
CA GLY A 85 -15.72 1.37 6.68
C GLY A 85 -14.72 2.52 6.85
N LYS A 86 -14.41 2.91 8.09
CA LYS A 86 -13.43 3.96 8.39
C LYS A 86 -12.06 3.53 7.87
N ILE A 87 -11.35 4.48 7.26
CA ILE A 87 -9.99 4.29 6.77
C ILE A 87 -9.04 5.02 7.71
N ASP A 88 -8.10 4.30 8.30
CA ASP A 88 -7.03 4.86 9.13
C ASP A 88 -5.69 4.64 8.42
N PHE A 89 -5.09 5.72 7.93
CA PHE A 89 -3.76 5.69 7.34
C PHE A 89 -2.71 5.50 8.43
N LEU A 90 -1.74 4.64 8.17
CA LEU A 90 -0.66 4.31 9.11
C LEU A 90 0.62 5.03 8.69
N GLU A 91 1.31 4.51 7.68
CA GLU A 91 2.56 5.07 7.17
C GLU A 91 2.37 5.57 5.74
N CYS A 92 2.89 6.77 5.46
CA CYS A 92 2.80 7.40 4.15
C CYS A 92 4.11 8.13 3.84
N ILE A 93 4.81 7.69 2.79
CA ILE A 93 5.93 8.41 2.18
C ILE A 93 5.45 8.81 0.78
N LEU A 94 5.14 10.09 0.59
CA LEU A 94 4.44 10.57 -0.60
C LEU A 94 5.40 11.27 -1.57
N PRO A 95 5.16 11.19 -2.88
CA PRO A 95 5.92 11.96 -3.86
C PRO A 95 5.78 13.46 -3.59
N ALA A 96 6.85 14.21 -3.83
CA ALA A 96 6.79 15.67 -3.85
C ALA A 96 5.85 16.10 -4.99
N VAL A 97 5.00 17.09 -4.69
CA VAL A 97 3.98 17.63 -5.61
C VAL A 97 4.64 18.40 -6.75
#